data_AF-A0A1V6CIG9-F1
#
_entry.id   AF-A0A1V6CIG9-F1
#
_cell.length_a   1.000
_cell.length_b   1.000
_cell.length_c   1.000
_cell.angle_alpha   90.00
_cell.angle_beta   90.00
_cell.angle_gamma   90.00
#
_symmetry.space_group_name_H-M   'P 1'
#
loop_
_entity.id
_entity.type
_entity.pdbx_description
1 polymer ?
#
loop_
_entity_poly.entity_id
_entity_poly.type
_entity_poly.pdbx_seq_one_letter_code
_entity_poly.pdbx_strand_id
1 'polypeptide(L)'
;MWFASRQCIMETKSDILSGRYGHQKGFTLVELIIIIVILGILAAVAIPKYADMKAEASNSTARAILGGLRDAATIVYANRIVNASTEPIDMTAVWSQAQVSGYDTDPIISSDTLTLQISGQQYAYCLVKAGGLATGQPNVIIQNQPSW
;
A
#
# COMPACT_ATOMS: atom_id res chain seq x y z
N MET A 1 61.33 -55.28 6.87
CA MET A 1 60.43 -54.66 5.87
C MET A 1 59.57 -53.65 6.62
N TRP A 2 60.03 -52.39 6.67
CA TRP A 2 59.54 -51.29 5.81
C TRP A 2 58.21 -50.72 6.38
N PHE A 3 58.27 -49.74 7.29
CA PHE A 3 58.09 -48.30 7.01
C PHE A 3 57.03 -48.02 5.94
N ALA A 4 55.77 -47.73 6.31
CA ALA A 4 54.87 -46.79 5.63
C ALA A 4 53.44 -46.86 6.21
N SER A 5 53.11 -45.95 7.13
CA SER A 5 51.76 -45.45 7.47
C SER A 5 51.90 -44.70 8.80
N ARG A 6 52.78 -43.70 8.90
CA ARG A 6 52.54 -42.32 8.42
C ARG A 6 51.12 -41.85 8.66
N GLN A 7 51.03 -40.96 9.66
CA GLN A 7 50.28 -39.71 9.66
C GLN A 7 48.89 -39.72 9.01
N CYS A 8 47.83 -39.61 9.84
CA CYS A 8 46.60 -39.00 9.33
C CYS A 8 45.81 -38.15 10.36
N ILE A 9 45.96 -38.29 11.68
CA ILE A 9 44.98 -37.65 12.59
C ILE A 9 45.62 -37.05 13.85
N MET A 10 46.58 -36.12 13.70
CA MET A 10 47.09 -35.32 14.82
C MET A 10 47.28 -33.85 14.44
N GLU A 11 46.32 -33.24 13.74
CA GLU A 11 46.35 -31.79 13.50
C GLU A 11 44.94 -31.20 13.49
N THR A 12 44.32 -31.06 14.67
CA THR A 12 43.05 -30.31 14.84
C THR A 12 43.08 -29.36 16.04
N LYS A 13 44.27 -28.88 16.43
CA LYS A 13 44.40 -27.87 17.50
C LYS A 13 45.11 -26.57 17.11
N SER A 14 45.53 -26.38 15.86
CA SER A 14 46.16 -25.14 15.40
C SER A 14 45.23 -24.16 14.68
N ASP A 15 44.04 -24.60 14.23
CA ASP A 15 43.18 -23.75 13.39
C ASP A 15 42.36 -22.70 14.15
N ILE A 16 42.16 -22.86 15.47
CA ILE A 16 41.38 -21.90 16.28
C ILE A 16 42.21 -20.67 16.67
N LEU A 17 43.54 -20.77 16.68
CA LEU A 17 44.43 -19.66 17.08
C LEU A 17 44.98 -18.86 15.89
N SER A 18 44.73 -19.29 14.66
CA SER A 18 45.08 -18.52 13.47
C SER A 18 43.94 -17.57 13.09
N GLY A 19 43.69 -16.58 13.96
CA GLY A 19 42.98 -15.37 13.57
C GLY A 19 43.78 -14.63 12.52
N ARG A 20 43.74 -15.11 11.27
CA ARG A 20 44.31 -14.44 10.11
C ARG A 20 43.55 -13.13 9.95
N TYR A 21 44.09 -12.04 10.52
CA TYR A 21 43.89 -10.70 9.99
C TYR A 21 44.57 -10.66 8.61
N GLY A 22 43.97 -11.34 7.64
CA GLY A 22 44.38 -11.25 6.25
C GLY A 22 44.06 -9.85 5.80
N HIS A 23 45.06 -8.98 5.76
CA HIS A 23 45.04 -7.61 5.22
C HIS A 23 43.62 -7.05 5.05
N GLN A 24 42.89 -6.93 6.16
CA GLN A 24 41.58 -6.33 6.14
C GLN A 24 41.85 -4.85 5.92
N LYS A 25 41.77 -4.43 4.66
CA LYS A 25 41.73 -3.01 4.28
C LYS A 25 40.52 -2.43 5.00
N GLY A 26 40.75 -1.88 6.19
CA GLY A 26 39.74 -1.16 6.94
C GLY A 26 39.31 0.08 6.17
N PHE A 27 38.01 0.32 6.09
CA PHE A 27 37.46 1.58 5.60
C PHE A 27 38.10 2.71 6.39
N THR A 28 38.58 3.74 5.68
CA THR A 28 39.17 4.90 6.36
C THR A 28 38.06 5.66 7.09
N LEU A 29 38.36 6.25 8.25
CA LEU A 29 37.37 7.07 8.97
C LEU A 29 36.84 8.22 8.09
N VAL A 30 37.70 8.76 7.22
CA VAL A 30 37.33 9.82 6.27
C VAL A 30 36.33 9.31 5.23
N GLU A 31 36.50 8.08 4.74
CA GLU A 31 35.58 7.45 3.78
C GLU A 31 34.20 7.24 4.39
N LEU A 32 34.12 6.85 5.66
CA LEU A 32 32.83 6.74 6.33
C LEU A 32 32.17 8.11 6.55
N ILE A 33 32.96 9.14 6.89
CA ILE A 33 32.45 10.50 7.13
C ILE A 33 31.88 11.11 5.84
N ILE A 34 32.58 11.01 4.71
CA ILE A 34 32.06 11.58 3.45
C ILE A 34 30.77 10.87 3.00
N ILE A 35 30.65 9.56 3.24
CA ILE A 35 29.44 8.79 2.88
C ILE A 35 28.23 9.27 3.68
N ILE A 36 28.34 9.43 5.00
CA ILE A 36 27.21 9.89 5.80
C ILE A 36 26.82 11.35 5.49
N VAL A 37 27.79 12.18 5.08
CA VAL A 37 27.51 13.56 4.64
C VAL A 37 26.72 13.56 3.33
N ILE A 38 27.14 12.76 2.34
CA ILE A 38 26.42 12.66 1.06
C ILE A 38 25.02 12.04 1.28
N LEU A 39 24.93 10.96 2.06
CA LEU A 39 23.64 10.34 2.41
C LEU A 39 22.73 11.31 3.18
N GLY A 40 23.29 12.19 4.01
CA GLY A 40 22.56 13.24 4.71
C GLY A 40 21.91 14.25 3.76
N ILE A 41 22.63 14.73 2.75
CA ILE A 41 22.11 15.66 1.74
C ILE A 41 21.03 14.98 0.90
N LEU A 42 21.28 13.75 0.44
CA LEU A 42 20.31 12.98 -0.34
C LEU A 42 19.02 12.72 0.47
N ALA A 43 19.14 12.35 1.75
CA ALA A 43 18.00 12.14 2.62
C ALA A 43 17.18 13.42 2.83
N ALA A 44 17.84 14.57 3.03
CA ALA A 44 17.15 15.85 3.25
C ALA A 44 16.23 16.24 2.09
N VAL A 45 16.61 15.94 0.84
CA VAL A 45 15.79 16.22 -0.34
C VAL A 45 14.81 15.09 -0.65
N ALA A 46 15.18 13.83 -0.40
CA ALA A 46 14.35 12.67 -0.73
C ALA A 46 13.15 12.50 0.20
N ILE A 47 13.30 12.78 1.50
CA ILE A 47 12.23 12.59 2.51
C ILE A 47 10.96 13.39 2.19
N PRO A 48 10.99 14.72 1.95
CA PRO A 48 9.77 15.48 1.68
C PRO A 48 9.09 15.00 0.40
N LYS A 49 9.89 14.77 -0.66
CA LYS A 49 9.37 14.27 -1.94
C LYS A 49 8.72 12.89 -1.80
N TYR A 50 9.29 11.99 -0.99
CA TYR A 50 8.72 10.66 -0.76
C TYR A 50 7.37 10.75 -0.03
N ALA A 51 7.24 11.66 0.94
CA ALA A 51 5.97 11.89 1.65
C ALA A 51 4.87 12.37 0.68
N ASP A 52 5.19 13.34 -0.18
CA ASP A 52 4.26 13.86 -1.20
C ASP A 52 3.83 12.77 -2.19
N MET A 53 4.79 11.96 -2.68
CA MET A 53 4.49 10.84 -3.57
C MET A 53 3.57 9.80 -2.92
N LYS A 54 3.71 9.56 -1.61
CA LYS A 54 2.86 8.63 -0.87
C LYS A 54 1.42 9.16 -0.73
N ALA A 55 1.28 10.45 -0.48
CA ALA A 55 -0.02 11.12 -0.43
C ALA A 55 -0.72 11.08 -1.79
N GLU A 56 0.00 11.40 -2.87
CA GLU A 56 -0.54 11.37 -4.24
C GLU A 56 -0.93 9.95 -4.66
N ALA A 57 -0.13 8.94 -4.31
CA ALA A 57 -0.47 7.54 -4.58
C ALA A 57 -1.78 7.14 -3.88
N SER A 58 -1.98 7.57 -2.64
CA SER A 58 -3.21 7.30 -1.88
C SER A 58 -4.43 7.98 -2.49
N ASN A 59 -4.27 9.24 -2.92
CA ASN A 59 -5.32 10.00 -3.62
C ASN A 59 -5.68 9.36 -4.98
N SER A 60 -4.67 8.89 -5.73
CA SER A 60 -4.90 8.17 -6.99
C SER A 60 -5.71 6.90 -6.79
N THR A 61 -5.38 6.11 -5.76
CA THR A 61 -6.15 4.91 -5.39
C THR A 61 -7.59 5.27 -5.01
N ALA A 62 -7.79 6.33 -4.22
CA ALA A 62 -9.12 6.79 -3.86
C ALA A 62 -9.98 7.18 -5.08
N ARG A 63 -9.36 7.85 -6.07
CA ARG A 63 -10.02 8.19 -7.34
C ARG A 63 -10.33 6.94 -8.18
N ALA A 64 -9.46 5.94 -8.18
CA ALA A 64 -9.70 4.68 -8.87
C ALA A 64 -10.90 3.93 -8.26
N ILE A 65 -10.95 3.87 -6.92
CA ILE A 65 -12.09 3.28 -6.18
C ILE A 65 -13.38 4.05 -6.47
N LEU A 66 -13.34 5.38 -6.51
CA LEU A 66 -14.50 6.20 -6.90
C LEU A 66 -15.05 5.81 -8.28
N GLY A 67 -14.17 5.57 -9.26
CA GLY A 67 -14.56 5.08 -10.58
C GLY A 67 -15.31 3.76 -10.51
N GLY A 68 -14.73 2.77 -9.81
CA GLY A 68 -15.37 1.46 -9.63
C GLY A 68 -16.71 1.53 -8.89
N LEU A 69 -16.86 2.43 -7.92
CA LEU A 69 -18.13 2.65 -7.22
C LEU A 69 -19.19 3.29 -8.12
N ARG A 70 -18.81 4.19 -9.04
CA ARG A 70 -19.74 4.77 -10.03
C ARG A 70 -20.22 3.75 -11.04
N ASP A 71 -19.32 2.90 -11.50
CA ASP A 71 -19.66 1.80 -12.42
C ASP A 71 -20.63 0.83 -11.73
N ALA A 72 -20.32 0.43 -10.50
CA ALA A 72 -21.18 -0.41 -9.68
C ALA A 72 -22.55 0.22 -9.41
N ALA A 73 -22.60 1.53 -9.10
CA ALA A 73 -23.85 2.25 -8.90
C ALA A 73 -24.72 2.27 -10.16
N THR A 74 -24.10 2.39 -11.34
CA THR A 74 -24.79 2.32 -12.63
C THR A 74 -25.33 0.91 -12.91
N ILE A 75 -24.56 -0.14 -12.58
CA ILE A 75 -25.00 -1.53 -12.72
C ILE A 75 -26.20 -1.82 -11.82
N VAL A 76 -26.14 -1.41 -10.55
CA VAL A 76 -27.26 -1.57 -9.61
C VAL A 76 -28.48 -0.82 -10.11
N TYR A 77 -28.32 0.42 -10.58
CA TYR A 77 -29.42 1.19 -11.17
C TYR A 77 -30.06 0.49 -12.37
N ALA A 78 -29.24 0.00 -13.31
CA ALA A 78 -29.73 -0.73 -14.48
C ALA A 78 -30.51 -2.00 -14.07
N ASN A 79 -30.00 -2.75 -13.08
CA ASN A 79 -30.66 -3.94 -12.56
C ASN A 79 -32.03 -3.61 -11.93
N ARG A 80 -32.13 -2.51 -11.17
CA ARG A 80 -33.40 -2.07 -10.56
C ARG A 80 -34.45 -1.70 -11.60
N ILE A 81 -34.06 -1.02 -12.68
CA ILE A 81 -34.97 -0.68 -13.78
C ILE A 81 -35.48 -1.94 -14.47
N VAL A 82 -34.58 -2.86 -14.83
CA VAL A 82 -34.94 -4.09 -15.53
C VAL A 82 -35.90 -4.96 -14.70
N ASN A 83 -35.71 -4.98 -13.39
CA ASN A 83 -36.52 -5.77 -12.46
C ASN A 83 -37.74 -5.01 -11.89
N ALA A 84 -38.01 -3.78 -12.35
CA ALA A 84 -39.06 -2.90 -11.83
C ALA A 84 -39.08 -2.79 -10.29
N SER A 85 -37.91 -2.90 -9.66
CA SER A 85 -37.76 -2.82 -8.21
C SER A 85 -37.84 -1.37 -7.77
N THR A 86 -38.61 -1.07 -6.72
CA THR A 86 -38.75 0.26 -6.11
C THR A 86 -37.83 0.47 -4.90
N GLU A 87 -36.96 -0.49 -4.61
CA GLU A 87 -36.04 -0.44 -3.48
C GLU A 87 -34.97 0.66 -3.67
N PRO A 88 -34.72 1.51 -2.67
CA PRO A 88 -33.66 2.52 -2.74
C PRO A 88 -32.30 1.92 -3.11
N ILE A 89 -31.52 2.70 -3.86
CA ILE A 89 -30.13 2.35 -4.15
C ILE A 89 -29.27 2.88 -3.01
N ASP A 90 -28.89 1.99 -2.10
CA ASP A 90 -27.98 2.26 -0.99
C ASP A 90 -26.55 1.81 -1.31
N MET A 91 -25.58 2.35 -0.56
CA MET A 91 -24.15 2.09 -0.72
C MET A 91 -23.81 0.62 -0.44
N THR A 92 -24.59 -0.06 0.38
CA THR A 92 -24.48 -1.51 0.59
C THR A 92 -24.74 -2.29 -0.70
N ALA A 93 -25.74 -1.89 -1.49
CA ALA A 93 -26.04 -2.53 -2.78
C ALA A 93 -24.93 -2.23 -3.80
N VAL A 94 -24.44 -0.98 -3.84
CA VAL A 94 -23.32 -0.58 -4.70
C VAL A 94 -22.05 -1.35 -4.35
N TRP A 95 -21.70 -1.43 -3.07
CA TRP A 95 -20.51 -2.15 -2.60
C TRP A 95 -20.55 -3.64 -2.96
N SER A 96 -21.72 -4.28 -2.89
CA SER A 96 -21.87 -5.69 -3.27
C SER A 96 -21.50 -5.97 -4.74
N GLN A 97 -21.60 -4.97 -5.61
CA GLN A 97 -21.26 -5.07 -7.03
C GLN A 97 -19.89 -4.45 -7.35
N ALA A 98 -19.36 -3.61 -6.47
CA ALA A 98 -18.08 -2.96 -6.66
C ALA A 98 -16.92 -3.93 -6.40
N GLN A 99 -16.15 -4.24 -7.45
CA GLN A 99 -14.89 -4.95 -7.32
C GLN A 99 -13.77 -3.93 -7.13
N VAL A 100 -13.58 -3.46 -5.90
CA VAL A 100 -12.57 -2.46 -5.53
C VAL A 100 -11.53 -3.05 -4.59
N SER A 101 -10.28 -2.62 -4.74
CA SER A 101 -9.12 -3.10 -3.98
C SER A 101 -8.17 -1.94 -3.66
N GLY A 102 -7.20 -2.16 -2.77
CA GLY A 102 -6.22 -1.16 -2.35
C GLY A 102 -6.62 -0.35 -1.11
N TYR A 103 -7.43 -0.93 -0.23
CA TYR A 103 -7.77 -0.38 1.09
C TYR A 103 -7.13 -1.21 2.21
N ASP A 104 -6.82 -0.58 3.34
CA ASP A 104 -6.04 -1.18 4.44
C ASP A 104 -6.92 -1.95 5.45
N THR A 105 -8.15 -1.48 5.67
CA THR A 105 -9.06 -2.00 6.69
C THR A 105 -10.45 -2.25 6.10
N ASP A 106 -11.20 -3.14 6.74
CA ASP A 106 -12.55 -3.48 6.29
C ASP A 106 -13.40 -2.21 6.11
N PRO A 107 -14.15 -2.11 5.01
CA PRO A 107 -14.97 -0.95 4.74
C PRO A 107 -16.05 -0.80 5.81
N ILE A 108 -16.24 0.44 6.29
CA ILE A 108 -17.42 0.78 7.07
C ILE A 108 -18.46 1.32 6.10
N ILE A 109 -19.59 0.63 6.03
CA ILE A 109 -20.65 0.90 5.06
C ILE A 109 -21.91 1.29 5.82
N SER A 110 -22.51 2.40 5.41
CA SER A 110 -23.82 2.88 5.82
C SER A 110 -24.72 2.99 4.59
N SER A 111 -25.99 3.36 4.74
CA SER A 111 -26.92 3.48 3.62
C SER A 111 -26.45 4.48 2.55
N ASP A 112 -25.97 5.66 2.95
CA ASP A 112 -25.57 6.72 2.02
C ASP A 112 -24.05 6.88 1.91
N THR A 113 -23.26 6.29 2.81
CA THR A 113 -21.81 6.54 2.92
C THR A 113 -20.98 5.26 3.04
N LEU A 114 -19.83 5.26 2.39
CA LEU A 114 -18.77 4.27 2.52
C LEU A 114 -17.52 4.98 3.01
N THR A 115 -16.87 4.44 4.05
CA THR A 115 -15.56 4.92 4.47
C THR A 115 -14.52 3.82 4.33
N LEU A 116 -13.41 4.16 3.70
CA LEU A 116 -12.27 3.28 3.46
C LEU A 116 -11.01 3.92 4.01
N GLN A 117 -10.08 3.10 4.47
CA GLN A 117 -8.75 3.56 4.85
C GLN A 117 -7.75 3.20 3.75
N ILE A 118 -6.95 4.16 3.30
CA ILE A 118 -5.93 3.98 2.26
C ILE A 118 -4.63 4.62 2.73
N SER A 119 -3.57 3.82 2.85
CA SER A 119 -2.28 4.20 3.43
C SER A 119 -2.39 4.92 4.79
N GLY A 120 -3.31 4.46 5.63
CA GLY A 120 -3.57 5.01 6.96
C GLY A 120 -4.50 6.25 6.99
N GLN A 121 -4.88 6.80 5.84
CA GLN A 121 -5.79 7.95 5.74
C GLN A 121 -7.23 7.52 5.47
N GLN A 122 -8.22 8.22 6.04
CA GLN A 122 -9.63 7.90 5.87
C GLN A 122 -10.24 8.67 4.69
N TYR A 123 -10.89 7.93 3.81
CA TYR A 123 -11.58 8.41 2.62
C TYR A 123 -13.07 8.12 2.76
N ALA A 124 -13.91 9.14 2.60
CA ALA A 124 -15.36 8.98 2.65
C ALA A 124 -15.97 9.21 1.26
N TYR A 125 -16.77 8.25 0.82
CA TYR A 125 -17.56 8.28 -0.40
C TYR A 125 -19.02 8.38 0.00
N CYS A 126 -19.78 9.27 -0.62
CA CYS A 126 -21.23 9.27 -0.47
C CYS A 126 -21.91 8.97 -1.79
N LEU A 127 -23.00 8.23 -1.68
CA LEU A 127 -24.01 8.20 -2.72
C LEU A 127 -24.81 9.49 -2.64
N VAL A 128 -24.74 10.29 -3.70
CA VAL A 128 -25.74 11.31 -3.93
C VAL A 128 -26.92 10.61 -4.57
N LYS A 129 -27.91 10.30 -3.74
CA LYS A 129 -29.19 9.80 -4.24
C LYS A 129 -29.88 10.89 -5.07
N ALA A 130 -30.28 10.54 -6.28
CA ALA A 130 -31.53 11.09 -6.79
C ALA A 130 -32.62 10.35 -6.02
N GLY A 131 -33.46 11.06 -5.26
CA GLY A 131 -34.46 10.42 -4.38
C GLY A 131 -35.29 9.35 -5.12
N GLY A 132 -35.64 8.28 -4.40
CA GLY A 132 -36.52 7.16 -4.77
C GLY A 132 -36.82 7.02 -6.28
N LEU A 133 -36.06 6.16 -6.95
CA LEU A 133 -36.31 5.60 -8.28
C LEU A 133 -37.37 6.32 -9.13
N ALA A 134 -36.98 7.47 -9.71
CA ALA A 134 -37.53 8.02 -10.95
C ALA A 134 -36.73 9.20 -11.55
N THR A 135 -35.82 9.87 -10.82
CA THR A 135 -35.27 11.16 -11.30
C THR A 135 -33.75 11.30 -11.23
N GLY A 136 -33.00 10.27 -11.63
CA GLY A 136 -31.57 10.43 -11.96
C GLY A 136 -30.72 9.20 -11.69
N GLN A 137 -29.64 9.05 -12.44
CA GLN A 137 -28.61 8.04 -12.15
C GLN A 137 -27.95 8.36 -10.81
N PRO A 138 -27.69 7.35 -9.94
CA PRO A 138 -26.94 7.57 -8.71
C PRO A 138 -25.52 8.02 -9.04
N ASN A 139 -25.03 9.03 -8.34
CA ASN A 139 -23.65 9.47 -8.47
C ASN A 139 -22.91 9.26 -7.17
N VAL A 140 -21.74 8.64 -7.26
CA VAL A 140 -20.82 8.55 -6.12
C VAL A 140 -19.88 9.74 -6.19
N ILE A 141 -19.76 10.45 -5.07
CA ILE A 141 -18.76 11.50 -4.90
C ILE A 141 -17.95 11.21 -3.66
N ILE A 142 -16.77 11.78 -3.65
CA ILE A 142 -15.92 11.83 -2.48
C ILE A 142 -16.38 13.00 -1.60
N GLN A 143 -16.61 12.75 -0.32
CA GLN A 143 -17.01 13.76 0.68
C GLN A 143 -15.85 14.25 1.53
N ASN A 144 -14.92 13.37 1.86
CA ASN A 144 -13.75 13.71 2.66
C ASN A 144 -12.49 13.21 1.95
N GLN A 145 -11.63 14.14 1.59
CA GLN A 145 -10.24 13.88 1.22
C GLN A 145 -9.36 14.47 2.32
N PRO A 146 -8.28 13.79 2.74
CA PRO A 146 -7.27 14.46 3.55
C PRO A 146 -6.78 15.68 2.76
N SER A 147 -7.03 16.89 3.29
CA SER A 147 -6.45 18.11 2.76
C SER A 147 -4.94 18.08 2.99
N TRP A 148 -4.17 18.34 1.93
CA TRP A 148 -2.73 18.61 1.99
C TRP A 148 -2.41 19.74 2.97
#